data_AF-A0A6M1RDM3-F1
#
_entry.id   AF-A0A6M1RDM3-F1
#
_cell.length_a   1.000
_cell.length_b   1.000
_cell.length_c   1.000
_cell.angle_alpha   90.00
_cell.angle_beta   90.00
_cell.angle_gamma   90.00
#
_symmetry.space_group_name_H-M   'P 1'
#
loop_
_entity.id
_entity.type
_entity.pdbx_description
1 polymer ?
#
loop_
_entity_poly.entity_id
_entity_poly.type
_entity_poly.pdbx_seq_one_letter_code
_entity_poly.pdbx_strand_id
1 'polypeptide(L)'
;MNVKSLIVSIVLSFSLLGCQSKKLNTAVIDASEYSVDGTLLTKYSNLVVTDELEGRFYYTGSDFDDWLLGEAYRKINFTYHPDSGENTILTDVRTMQLNWIHADSVTIFVGKEKIVANWKEGRYTNTSIVDGGSLGNTVYTHEHFKIPLSMRDAKKIATASPGTVTIRFYGEQGYVDEKIHPMTSWENLLGVINLAENTKLK
;
A
#
# COMPACT_ATOMS: atom_id res chain seq x y z
N MET A 1 -15.55 -24.04 50.40
CA MET A 1 -14.18 -23.92 49.85
C MET A 1 -14.25 -23.00 48.63
N ASN A 2 -13.55 -21.88 48.72
CA ASN A 2 -13.41 -20.85 47.69
C ASN A 2 -12.62 -21.36 46.48
N VAL A 3 -13.14 -21.17 45.27
CA VAL A 3 -12.31 -20.88 44.10
C VAL A 3 -13.02 -19.79 43.29
N LYS A 4 -12.25 -18.75 43.02
CA LYS A 4 -12.64 -17.43 42.57
C LYS A 4 -13.20 -17.45 41.14
N SER A 5 -14.18 -16.57 40.93
CA SER A 5 -14.51 -15.93 39.65
C SER A 5 -13.25 -15.72 38.80
N LEU A 6 -13.16 -16.43 37.67
CA LEU A 6 -12.17 -16.17 36.63
C LEU A 6 -12.89 -15.41 35.52
N ILE A 7 -12.91 -14.08 35.65
CA ILE A 7 -13.23 -13.18 34.55
C ILE A 7 -12.11 -13.40 33.52
N VAL A 8 -12.41 -14.10 32.43
CA VAL A 8 -11.54 -14.18 31.27
C VAL A 8 -11.58 -12.80 30.61
N SER A 9 -10.59 -11.97 30.93
CA SER A 9 -10.28 -10.77 30.18
C SER A 9 -9.91 -11.19 28.76
N ILE A 10 -10.83 -11.02 27.83
CA ILE A 10 -10.53 -11.02 26.40
C ILE A 10 -9.64 -9.80 26.16
N VAL A 11 -8.33 -10.01 26.19
CA VAL A 11 -7.36 -9.05 25.66
C VAL A 11 -7.52 -9.12 24.16
N LEU A 12 -8.39 -8.27 23.63
CA LEU A 12 -8.45 -7.93 22.21
C LEU A 12 -7.06 -7.37 21.88
N SER A 13 -6.19 -8.24 21.36
CA SER A 13 -4.88 -7.86 20.87
C SER A 13 -5.14 -7.17 19.53
N PHE A 14 -5.56 -5.91 19.60
CA PHE A 14 -5.46 -4.98 18.50
C PHE A 14 -3.98 -4.93 18.14
N SER A 15 -3.61 -5.69 17.12
CA SER A 15 -2.40 -5.41 16.36
C SER A 15 -2.42 -3.92 16.03
N LEU A 16 -1.31 -3.26 16.33
CA LEU A 16 -1.03 -1.85 16.10
C LEU A 16 -1.03 -1.54 14.60
N LEU A 17 -2.19 -1.61 13.97
CA LEU A 17 -2.56 -0.66 12.95
C LEU A 17 -3.15 0.48 13.75
N GLY A 18 -2.41 1.58 13.89
CA GLY A 18 -2.94 2.80 14.48
C GLY A 18 -4.32 3.05 13.89
N CYS A 19 -5.35 2.88 14.71
CA CYS A 19 -6.71 3.23 14.36
C CYS A 19 -6.76 4.75 14.40
N GLN A 20 -6.07 5.40 13.45
CA GLN A 20 -6.33 6.80 13.17
C GLN A 20 -7.77 6.85 12.70
N SER A 21 -8.59 7.58 13.46
CA SER A 21 -9.99 7.75 13.13
C SER A 21 -10.06 8.24 11.67
N LYS A 22 -10.84 7.56 10.82
CA LYS A 22 -11.10 7.96 9.42
C LYS A 22 -11.92 9.25 9.30
N LYS A 23 -11.95 10.07 10.36
CA LYS A 23 -12.56 11.39 10.30
C LYS A 23 -11.54 12.31 9.65
N LEU A 24 -11.80 12.68 8.40
CA LEU A 24 -11.00 13.66 7.67
C LEU A 24 -10.84 14.91 8.54
N ASN A 25 -9.63 15.14 9.05
CA ASN A 25 -9.30 16.35 9.78
C ASN A 25 -8.84 17.42 8.79
N THR A 26 -9.80 18.15 8.21
CA THR A 26 -9.48 19.22 7.26
C THR A 26 -8.70 20.34 7.91
N ALA A 27 -8.73 20.52 9.23
CA ALA A 27 -8.01 21.59 9.91
C ALA A 27 -6.49 21.50 9.70
N VAL A 28 -5.93 20.28 9.60
CA VAL A 28 -4.50 20.09 9.29
C VAL A 28 -4.19 20.58 7.88
N ILE A 29 -5.05 20.26 6.90
CA ILE A 29 -4.89 20.68 5.50
C ILE A 29 -5.09 22.20 5.38
N ASP A 30 -6.11 22.74 6.05
CA ASP A 30 -6.44 24.16 6.05
C ASP A 30 -5.32 25.01 6.66
N ALA A 31 -4.66 24.49 7.71
CA ALA A 31 -3.51 25.12 8.35
C ALA A 31 -2.18 24.93 7.58
N SER A 32 -2.11 23.99 6.64
CA SER A 32 -0.92 23.76 5.81
C SER A 32 -0.74 24.83 4.74
N GLU A 33 0.42 24.84 4.08
CA GLU A 33 0.67 25.70 2.91
C GLU A 33 -0.03 25.21 1.64
N TYR A 34 -0.77 24.10 1.71
CA TYR A 34 -1.43 23.48 0.57
C TYR A 34 -2.93 23.76 0.55
N SER A 35 -3.47 23.87 -0.66
CA SER A 35 -4.89 23.91 -0.98
C SER A 35 -5.26 22.66 -1.76
N VAL A 36 -6.41 22.07 -1.42
CA VAL A 36 -6.93 20.87 -2.08
C VAL A 36 -8.41 21.09 -2.33
N ASP A 37 -8.90 20.62 -3.48
CA ASP A 37 -10.33 20.69 -3.81
C ASP A 37 -11.18 19.92 -2.78
N GLY A 38 -12.12 20.61 -2.14
CA GLY A 38 -12.96 20.04 -1.08
C GLY A 38 -13.90 18.92 -1.55
N THR A 39 -14.31 18.93 -2.82
CA THR A 39 -15.13 17.86 -3.41
C THR A 39 -14.29 16.58 -3.58
N LEU A 40 -13.06 16.71 -4.06
CA LEU A 40 -12.10 15.60 -4.16
C LEU A 40 -11.72 15.05 -2.79
N LEU A 41 -11.43 15.92 -1.82
CA LEU A 41 -11.14 15.52 -0.44
C LEU A 41 -12.30 14.72 0.17
N THR A 42 -13.54 15.14 -0.06
CA THR A 42 -14.71 14.43 0.44
C THR A 42 -14.85 13.06 -0.23
N LYS A 43 -14.72 13.02 -1.57
CA LYS A 43 -14.84 11.80 -2.37
C LYS A 43 -13.80 10.74 -2.00
N TYR A 44 -12.56 11.16 -1.75
CA TYR A 44 -11.42 10.28 -1.48
C TYR A 44 -10.93 10.39 -0.03
N SER A 45 -11.82 10.75 0.90
CA SER A 45 -11.48 10.96 2.32
C SER A 45 -10.84 9.74 2.98
N ASN A 46 -11.15 8.52 2.50
CA ASN A 46 -10.55 7.28 2.96
C ASN A 46 -9.07 7.10 2.57
N LEU A 47 -8.56 7.91 1.64
CA LEU A 47 -7.17 7.90 1.19
C LEU A 47 -6.33 8.98 1.85
N VAL A 48 -6.94 9.89 2.61
CA VAL A 48 -6.25 11.01 3.25
C VAL A 48 -5.85 10.58 4.65
N VAL A 49 -4.57 10.74 4.96
CA VAL A 49 -4.03 10.57 6.30
C VAL A 49 -3.47 11.90 6.78
N THR A 50 -3.82 12.25 8.01
CA THR A 50 -3.36 13.48 8.67
C THR A 50 -2.53 13.12 9.89
N ASP A 51 -1.39 13.77 10.03
CA ASP A 51 -0.57 13.80 11.25
C ASP A 51 -0.76 15.17 11.91
N GLU A 52 -1.61 15.21 12.93
CA GLU A 52 -1.95 16.44 13.64
C GLU A 52 -0.78 17.00 14.45
N LEU A 53 0.09 16.13 14.97
CA LEU A 53 1.23 16.55 15.80
C LEU A 53 2.28 17.25 14.95
N GLU A 54 2.51 16.70 13.75
CA GLU A 54 3.49 17.21 12.81
C GLU A 54 2.90 18.23 11.83
N GLY A 55 1.59 18.49 11.88
CA GLY A 55 0.89 19.40 10.97
C GLY A 55 0.96 18.98 9.50
N ARG A 56 1.08 17.67 9.24
CA ARG A 56 1.32 17.10 7.91
C ARG A 56 0.16 16.24 7.44
N PHE A 57 0.03 16.08 6.14
CA PHE A 57 -0.93 15.15 5.55
C PHE A 57 -0.35 14.48 4.32
N TYR A 58 -0.85 13.31 3.99
CA TYR A 58 -0.44 12.54 2.83
C TYR A 58 -1.60 11.72 2.29
N TYR A 59 -1.44 11.24 1.06
CA TYR A 59 -2.44 10.40 0.40
C TYR A 59 -1.90 8.98 0.31
N THR A 60 -2.70 7.99 0.71
CA THR A 60 -2.28 6.60 0.68
C THR A 60 -3.43 5.66 0.32
N GLY A 61 -3.11 4.57 -0.37
CA GLY A 61 -4.09 3.57 -0.76
C GLY A 61 -3.45 2.28 -1.27
N SER A 62 -4.27 1.26 -1.49
CA SER A 62 -3.82 -0.07 -1.93
C SER A 62 -4.87 -0.68 -2.86
N ASP A 63 -4.49 -1.14 -4.04
CA ASP A 63 -5.44 -1.69 -5.03
C ASP A 63 -5.31 -3.19 -5.27
N PHE A 64 -4.37 -3.85 -4.60
CA PHE A 64 -3.99 -5.22 -4.92
C PHE A 64 -4.05 -6.08 -3.70
N ASP A 65 -5.03 -6.96 -3.64
CA ASP A 65 -5.14 -7.94 -2.58
C ASP A 65 -5.04 -9.34 -3.17
N ASP A 66 -4.20 -10.17 -2.58
CA ASP A 66 -4.30 -11.61 -2.71
C ASP A 66 -5.08 -12.14 -1.51
N TRP A 67 -6.11 -12.95 -1.76
CA TRP A 67 -6.95 -13.51 -0.71
C TRP A 67 -6.40 -14.86 -0.31
N LEU A 68 -5.77 -14.92 0.86
CA LEU A 68 -5.19 -16.16 1.37
C LEU A 68 -5.76 -16.45 2.76
N LEU A 69 -6.38 -17.63 2.91
CA LEU A 69 -6.99 -18.09 4.17
C LEU A 69 -8.00 -17.11 4.78
N GLY A 70 -8.69 -16.32 3.95
CA GLY A 70 -9.69 -15.34 4.40
C GLY A 70 -9.14 -13.96 4.76
N GLU A 71 -7.82 -13.75 4.69
CA GLU A 71 -7.17 -12.47 4.90
C GLU A 71 -6.71 -11.85 3.57
N ALA A 72 -6.94 -10.55 3.41
CA ALA A 72 -6.54 -9.79 2.23
C ALA A 72 -5.08 -9.30 2.39
N TYR A 73 -4.16 -9.85 1.60
CA TYR A 73 -2.76 -9.43 1.59
C TYR A 73 -2.51 -8.41 0.49
N ARG A 74 -2.36 -7.15 0.91
CA ARG A 74 -2.04 -6.02 0.04
C ARG A 74 -0.69 -6.20 -0.64
N LYS A 75 -0.64 -6.45 -1.95
CA LYS A 75 0.61 -6.63 -2.73
C LYS A 75 1.27 -5.30 -3.12
N ILE A 76 0.48 -4.23 -3.30
CA ILE A 76 1.01 -2.90 -3.61
C ILE A 76 0.31 -1.83 -2.78
N ASN A 77 1.11 -0.94 -2.21
CA ASN A 77 0.66 0.27 -1.55
C ASN A 77 1.21 1.50 -2.27
N PHE A 78 0.43 2.57 -2.27
CA PHE A 78 0.78 3.84 -2.88
C PHE A 78 0.74 4.92 -1.82
N THR A 79 1.73 5.81 -1.83
CA THR A 79 1.78 6.95 -0.92
C THR A 79 2.31 8.18 -1.65
N TYR A 80 1.64 9.31 -1.47
CA TYR A 80 2.06 10.61 -1.99
C TYR A 80 2.15 11.62 -0.85
N HIS A 81 3.30 12.28 -0.75
CA HIS A 81 3.59 13.32 0.24
C HIS A 81 3.68 14.68 -0.46
N PRO A 82 2.68 15.57 -0.31
CA PRO A 82 2.72 16.91 -0.91
C PRO A 82 3.92 17.75 -0.49
N ASP A 83 4.42 17.53 0.73
CA ASP A 83 5.53 18.24 1.39
C ASP A 83 6.91 17.67 1.07
N SER A 84 7.01 16.56 0.35
CA SER A 84 8.29 15.92 0.03
C SER A 84 9.16 16.71 -0.95
N GLY A 85 8.58 17.68 -1.67
CA GLY A 85 9.23 18.38 -2.79
C GLY A 85 9.40 17.52 -4.05
N GLU A 86 9.09 16.23 -3.97
CA GLU A 86 9.13 15.29 -5.08
C GLU A 86 7.73 15.03 -5.61
N ASN A 87 7.51 15.26 -6.90
CA ASN A 87 6.23 14.94 -7.56
C ASN A 87 6.18 13.46 -7.97
N THR A 88 6.32 12.56 -6.99
CA THR A 88 6.34 11.12 -7.20
C THR A 88 5.38 10.40 -6.25
N ILE A 89 4.82 9.29 -6.72
CA ILE A 89 4.02 8.38 -5.90
C ILE A 89 4.95 7.24 -5.46
N LEU A 90 5.23 7.17 -4.16
CA LEU A 90 5.96 6.07 -3.58
C LEU A 90 5.10 4.81 -3.65
N THR A 91 5.59 3.82 -4.37
CA THR A 91 4.90 2.55 -4.59
C THR A 91 5.67 1.43 -3.92
N ASP A 92 5.10 0.84 -2.88
CA ASP A 92 5.68 -0.31 -2.20
C ASP A 92 5.06 -1.59 -2.76
N VAL A 93 5.85 -2.39 -3.49
CA VAL A 93 5.44 -3.70 -4.00
C VAL A 93 6.11 -4.80 -3.21
N ARG A 94 5.42 -5.92 -2.98
CA ARG A 94 6.01 -7.05 -2.25
C ARG A 94 5.77 -8.42 -2.88
N THR A 95 6.68 -9.35 -2.59
CA THR A 95 6.50 -10.78 -2.89
C THR A 95 5.49 -11.42 -1.92
N MET A 96 4.78 -12.45 -2.37
CA MET A 96 3.78 -13.20 -1.59
C MET A 96 4.06 -14.70 -1.60
N GLN A 97 5.31 -15.09 -1.32
CA GLN A 97 5.72 -16.49 -1.45
C GLN A 97 5.88 -17.18 -0.10
N LEU A 98 5.46 -18.44 -0.06
CA LEU A 98 5.54 -19.32 1.12
C LEU A 98 7.00 -19.58 1.53
N ASN A 99 7.90 -19.68 0.56
CA ASN A 99 9.32 -19.92 0.78
C ASN A 99 10.14 -18.67 0.47
N TRP A 100 11.27 -18.51 1.17
CA TRP A 100 12.18 -17.37 1.03
C TRP A 100 12.66 -17.22 -0.41
N ILE A 101 12.02 -16.32 -1.16
CA ILE A 101 12.62 -15.78 -2.37
C ILE A 101 13.29 -14.49 -1.98
N HIS A 102 14.62 -14.50 -2.04
CA HIS A 102 15.43 -13.29 -2.03
C HIS A 102 15.31 -12.64 -3.39
N ALA A 103 14.23 -11.89 -3.59
CA ALA A 103 14.14 -11.01 -4.74
C ALA A 103 15.22 -9.93 -4.59
N ASP A 104 16.04 -9.76 -5.62
CA ASP A 104 17.08 -8.75 -5.66
C ASP A 104 16.66 -7.48 -6.39
N SER A 105 15.67 -7.59 -7.26
CA SER A 105 15.16 -6.51 -8.08
C SER A 105 13.74 -6.76 -8.57
N VAL A 106 13.08 -5.68 -8.98
CA VAL A 106 11.70 -5.73 -9.48
C VAL A 106 11.52 -4.91 -10.75
N THR A 107 10.69 -5.40 -11.66
CA THR A 107 10.27 -4.70 -12.88
C THR A 107 8.75 -4.69 -12.95
N ILE A 108 8.15 -3.53 -13.22
CA ILE A 108 6.71 -3.40 -13.43
C ILE A 108 6.45 -3.25 -14.93
N PHE A 109 5.60 -4.13 -15.46
CA PHE A 109 5.17 -4.11 -16.84
C PHE A 109 3.72 -3.68 -16.96
N VAL A 110 3.42 -2.96 -18.05
CA VAL A 110 2.07 -2.81 -18.60
C VAL A 110 2.10 -3.40 -20.01
N GLY A 111 1.46 -4.56 -20.18
CA GLY A 111 1.61 -5.37 -21.39
C GLY A 111 3.07 -5.80 -21.60
N LYS A 112 3.73 -5.24 -22.61
CA LYS A 112 5.16 -5.48 -22.90
C LYS A 112 6.06 -4.29 -22.53
N GLU A 113 5.48 -3.14 -22.17
CA GLU A 113 6.22 -1.94 -21.80
C GLU A 113 6.75 -2.08 -20.37
N LYS A 114 8.03 -1.77 -20.15
CA LYS A 114 8.62 -1.65 -18.81
C LYS A 114 8.35 -0.25 -18.28
N ILE A 115 7.45 -0.15 -17.31
CA ILE A 115 7.18 1.09 -16.60
C ILE A 115 8.27 1.35 -15.55
N VAL A 116 8.69 0.30 -14.86
CA VAL A 116 9.82 0.30 -13.93
C VAL A 116 10.75 -0.81 -14.36
N ALA A 117 12.05 -0.55 -14.49
CA ALA A 117 13.02 -1.52 -14.97
C ALA A 117 14.09 -1.83 -13.91
N ASN A 118 14.16 -3.10 -13.48
CA ASN A 118 15.18 -3.66 -12.59
C ASN A 118 15.49 -2.79 -11.36
N TRP A 119 14.45 -2.30 -10.69
CA TRP A 119 14.59 -1.49 -9.49
C TRP A 119 15.16 -2.33 -8.33
N LYS A 120 16.20 -1.80 -7.66
CA LYS A 120 16.94 -2.49 -6.59
C LYS A 120 16.94 -1.75 -5.26
N GLU A 121 16.68 -0.44 -5.30
CA GLU A 121 16.75 0.43 -4.13
C GLU A 121 15.49 0.31 -3.26
N GLY A 122 15.58 0.83 -2.03
CA GLY A 122 14.44 0.80 -1.10
C GLY A 122 13.95 -0.60 -0.76
N ARG A 123 14.80 -1.63 -0.97
CA ARG A 123 14.50 -3.03 -0.68
C ARG A 123 14.57 -3.29 0.82
N TYR A 124 13.58 -3.98 1.37
CA TYR A 124 13.61 -4.49 2.74
C TYR A 124 12.76 -5.75 2.86
N THR A 125 13.02 -6.55 3.89
CA THR A 125 12.27 -7.77 4.17
C THR A 125 11.31 -7.54 5.32
N ASN A 126 10.11 -8.09 5.23
CA ASN A 126 9.13 -8.11 6.31
C ASN A 126 8.51 -9.50 6.43
N THR A 127 8.05 -9.87 7.63
CA THR A 127 7.43 -11.16 7.88
C THR A 127 6.00 -10.96 8.35
N SER A 128 5.06 -11.66 7.74
CA SER A 128 3.68 -11.75 8.25
C SER A 128 3.38 -13.16 8.74
N ILE A 129 2.54 -13.25 9.76
CA ILE A 129 2.05 -14.51 10.30
C ILE A 129 0.55 -14.55 10.03
N VAL A 130 0.11 -15.62 9.38
CA VAL A 130 -1.30 -15.88 9.07
C VAL A 130 -1.76 -16.97 10.01
N ASP A 131 -2.75 -16.65 10.83
CA ASP A 131 -3.39 -17.63 11.70
C ASP A 131 -4.27 -18.54 10.83
N GLY A 132 -3.86 -19.80 10.69
CA GLY A 132 -4.61 -20.83 9.97
C GLY A 132 -5.65 -21.54 10.83
N GLY A 133 -5.90 -21.06 12.05
CA GLY A 133 -6.76 -21.71 13.03
C GLY A 133 -6.25 -23.11 13.36
N SER A 134 -7.11 -24.12 13.18
CA SER A 134 -6.77 -25.52 13.48
C SER A 134 -5.72 -26.14 12.55
N LEU A 135 -5.39 -25.50 11.42
CA LEU A 135 -4.38 -25.95 10.47
C LEU A 135 -2.96 -25.47 10.82
N GLY A 136 -2.83 -24.63 11.85
CA GLY A 136 -1.56 -24.04 12.28
C GLY A 136 -1.21 -22.74 11.55
N ASN A 137 -0.33 -21.96 12.17
CA ASN A 137 0.09 -20.67 11.63
C ASN A 137 1.03 -20.86 10.45
N THR A 138 0.84 -20.06 9.41
CA THR A 138 1.78 -19.98 8.28
C THR A 138 2.54 -18.67 8.33
N VAL A 139 3.87 -18.75 8.21
CA VAL A 139 4.74 -17.57 8.19
C VAL A 139 5.11 -17.26 6.75
N TYR A 140 4.85 -16.02 6.31
CA TYR A 140 5.23 -15.53 5.00
C TYR A 140 6.34 -14.50 5.16
N THR A 141 7.40 -14.67 4.37
CA THR A 141 8.46 -13.67 4.25
C THR A 141 8.25 -12.91 2.96
N HIS A 142 8.19 -11.59 3.06
CA HIS A 142 7.95 -10.69 1.95
C HIS A 142 9.21 -9.88 1.69
N GLU A 143 9.66 -9.85 0.43
CA GLU A 143 10.61 -8.86 -0.03
C GLU A 143 9.83 -7.68 -0.59
N HIS A 144 10.05 -6.52 0.00
CA HIS A 144 9.43 -5.26 -0.38
C HIS A 144 10.39 -4.42 -1.21
N PHE A 145 9.84 -3.63 -2.13
CA PHE A 145 10.56 -2.66 -2.94
C PHE A 145 9.78 -1.36 -2.95
N LYS A 146 10.37 -0.31 -2.35
CA LYS A 146 9.86 1.06 -2.45
C LYS A 146 10.34 1.70 -3.75
N ILE A 147 9.42 1.96 -4.66
CA ILE A 147 9.67 2.46 -6.00
C ILE A 147 9.03 3.85 -6.13
N PRO A 148 9.80 4.93 -6.35
CA PRO A 148 9.24 6.22 -6.69
C PRO A 148 8.71 6.17 -8.14
N LEU A 149 7.40 6.33 -8.31
CA LEU A 149 6.78 6.43 -9.63
C LEU A 149 6.55 7.89 -10.00
N SER A 150 6.91 8.26 -11.23
CA SER A 150 6.45 9.53 -11.78
C SER A 150 4.92 9.53 -11.90
N MET A 151 4.29 10.71 -11.82
CA MET A 151 2.83 10.82 -11.99
C MET A 151 2.35 10.25 -13.34
N ARG A 152 3.15 10.40 -14.39
CA ARG A 152 2.88 9.82 -15.72
C ARG A 152 2.85 8.30 -15.67
N ASP A 153 3.83 7.69 -15.02
CA ASP A 153 3.97 6.23 -14.95
C ASP A 153 2.92 5.61 -14.02
N ALA A 154 2.60 6.27 -12.91
CA ALA A 154 1.49 5.91 -12.04
C ALA A 154 0.14 5.94 -12.81
N LYS A 155 -0.11 6.98 -13.60
CA LYS A 155 -1.30 7.07 -14.48
C LYS A 155 -1.37 5.96 -15.51
N LYS A 156 -0.24 5.59 -16.12
CA LYS A 156 -0.19 4.47 -17.07
C LYS A 156 -0.64 3.17 -16.40
N ILE A 157 -0.18 2.91 -15.17
CA ILE A 157 -0.60 1.73 -14.41
C ILE A 157 -2.10 1.82 -14.06
N ALA A 158 -2.54 2.97 -13.53
CA ALA A 158 -3.91 3.18 -13.07
C ALA A 158 -4.99 3.12 -14.16
N THR A 159 -4.60 3.31 -15.43
CA THR A 159 -5.50 3.25 -16.59
C THR A 159 -5.36 1.95 -17.39
N ALA A 160 -4.42 1.08 -17.02
CA ALA A 160 -4.24 -0.21 -17.65
C ALA A 160 -5.31 -1.20 -17.17
N SER A 161 -5.72 -2.13 -18.04
CA SER A 161 -6.54 -3.26 -17.59
C SER A 161 -5.74 -4.11 -16.59
N PRO A 162 -6.29 -4.47 -15.41
CA PRO A 162 -5.55 -5.18 -14.36
C PRO A 162 -4.75 -6.39 -14.87
N GLY A 163 -5.36 -7.25 -15.70
CA GLY A 163 -4.70 -8.43 -16.26
C GLY A 163 -3.51 -8.15 -17.20
N THR A 164 -3.29 -6.90 -17.60
CA THR A 164 -2.12 -6.50 -18.41
C THR A 164 -0.95 -6.03 -17.57
N VAL A 165 -1.15 -5.75 -16.28
CA VAL A 165 -0.09 -5.34 -15.37
C VAL A 165 0.61 -6.59 -14.82
N THR A 166 1.93 -6.57 -14.78
CA THR A 166 2.74 -7.68 -14.23
C THR A 166 3.88 -7.11 -13.41
N ILE A 167 4.03 -7.63 -12.19
CA ILE A 167 5.18 -7.34 -11.34
C ILE A 167 6.12 -8.53 -11.45
N ARG A 168 7.30 -8.32 -12.01
CA ARG A 168 8.33 -9.35 -12.13
C ARG A 168 9.37 -9.16 -11.04
N PHE A 169 9.50 -10.15 -10.18
CA PHE A 169 10.56 -10.21 -9.18
C PHE A 169 11.69 -11.09 -9.70
N TYR A 170 12.92 -10.61 -9.62
CA TYR A 170 14.12 -11.35 -10.01
C TYR A 170 14.87 -11.82 -8.78
N GLY A 171 15.52 -12.97 -8.88
CA GLY A 171 16.41 -13.51 -7.85
C GLY A 171 17.38 -14.53 -8.45
N GLU A 172 18.15 -15.20 -7.62
CA GLU A 172 19.20 -16.14 -8.07
C GLU A 172 18.68 -17.27 -8.96
N GLN A 173 17.43 -17.70 -8.75
CA GLN A 173 16.79 -18.78 -9.52
C GLN A 173 16.07 -18.32 -10.80
N GLY A 174 16.19 -17.04 -11.18
CA GLY A 174 15.53 -16.46 -12.35
C GLY A 174 14.51 -15.39 -11.97
N TYR A 175 13.27 -15.54 -12.40
CA TYR A 175 12.22 -14.56 -12.11
C TYR A 175 10.86 -15.21 -11.85
N VAL A 176 10.02 -14.51 -11.10
CA VAL A 176 8.60 -14.84 -10.92
C VAL A 176 7.74 -13.66 -11.37
N ASP A 177 6.72 -13.98 -12.16
CA ASP A 177 5.71 -13.03 -12.61
C ASP A 177 4.49 -13.10 -11.69
N GLU A 178 4.23 -12.02 -10.97
CA GLU A 178 3.03 -11.81 -10.18
C GLU A 178 2.02 -11.03 -11.03
N LYS A 179 0.89 -11.69 -11.32
CA LYS A 179 -0.23 -11.06 -12.00
C LYS A 179 -1.12 -10.34 -10.99
N ILE A 180 -1.65 -9.23 -11.45
CA ILE A 180 -2.60 -8.44 -10.70
C ILE A 180 -3.95 -9.13 -10.69
N HIS A 181 -4.62 -9.12 -9.54
CA HIS A 181 -5.93 -9.74 -9.42
C HIS A 181 -6.92 -9.08 -10.40
N PRO A 182 -7.67 -9.84 -11.22
CA PRO A 182 -8.54 -9.25 -12.25
C PRO A 182 -9.63 -8.31 -11.72
N MET A 183 -10.02 -8.46 -10.44
CA MET A 183 -11.02 -7.62 -9.78
C MET A 183 -10.46 -6.32 -9.19
N THR A 184 -9.15 -6.06 -9.29
CA THR A 184 -8.55 -4.78 -8.89
C THR A 184 -9.20 -3.63 -9.68
N SER A 185 -9.74 -2.62 -8.99
CA SER A 185 -10.45 -1.49 -9.61
C SER A 185 -9.56 -0.30 -9.95
N TRP A 186 -8.33 -0.24 -9.42
CA TRP A 186 -7.42 0.92 -9.49
C TRP A 186 -7.95 2.19 -8.82
N GLU A 187 -9.05 2.10 -8.08
CA GLU A 187 -9.71 3.28 -7.52
C GLU A 187 -8.84 4.02 -6.50
N ASN A 188 -8.00 3.30 -5.74
CA ASN A 188 -7.16 3.93 -4.73
C ASN A 188 -5.96 4.64 -5.37
N LEU A 189 -5.28 4.05 -6.35
CA LEU A 189 -4.22 4.69 -7.12
C LEU A 189 -4.74 5.90 -7.88
N LEU A 190 -5.90 5.76 -8.56
CA LEU A 190 -6.56 6.88 -9.23
C LEU A 190 -6.93 7.98 -8.23
N GLY A 191 -7.42 7.62 -7.06
CA GLY A 191 -7.74 8.57 -5.99
C GLY A 191 -6.50 9.33 -5.51
N VAL A 192 -5.39 8.62 -5.24
CA VAL A 192 -4.11 9.22 -4.86
C VAL A 192 -3.58 10.16 -5.95
N ILE A 193 -3.61 9.74 -7.22
CA ILE A 193 -3.23 10.57 -8.37
C ILE A 193 -4.08 11.83 -8.44
N ASN A 194 -5.40 11.69 -8.37
CA ASN A 194 -6.32 12.82 -8.47
C ASN A 194 -6.12 13.82 -7.33
N LEU A 195 -5.94 13.33 -6.10
CA LEU A 195 -5.65 14.17 -4.94
C LEU A 195 -4.30 14.89 -5.12
N ALA A 196 -3.26 14.17 -5.51
CA ALA A 196 -1.92 14.73 -5.73
C ALA A 196 -1.92 15.85 -6.78
N GLU A 197 -2.53 15.63 -7.94
CA GLU A 197 -2.56 16.64 -9.02
C GLU A 197 -3.41 17.88 -8.70
N ASN A 198 -4.38 17.73 -7.79
CA ASN A 198 -5.25 18.82 -7.36
C ASN A 198 -4.85 19.41 -6.01
N THR A 199 -3.65 19.06 -5.52
CA THR A 199 -3.02 19.71 -4.37
C THR A 199 -2.04 20.76 -4.86
N LYS A 200 -2.22 22.00 -4.41
CA LYS A 200 -1.40 23.14 -4.85
C LYS A 200 -0.87 23.92 -3.66
N LEU A 201 0.34 24.44 -3.76
CA LEU A 201 0.81 25.49 -2.84
C LEU A 201 -0.12 26.70 -2.95
N LYS A 202 -0.45 27.28 -1.78
CA LYS A 202 -1.24 28.51 -1.63
C LYS A 202 -0.48 29.75 -2.11
#